data_AF-A0A2L0VY78-F1
#
_entry.id   AF-A0A2L0VY78-F1
#
_cell.length_a   1.000
_cell.length_b   1.000
_cell.length_c   1.000
_cell.angle_alpha   90.00
_cell.angle_beta   90.00
_cell.angle_gamma   90.00
#
_symmetry.space_group_name_H-M   'P 1'
#
loop_
_entity.id
_entity.type
_entity.pdbx_description
1 polymer ?
#
loop_
_entity_poly.entity_id
_entity_poly.type
_entity_poly.pdbx_seq_one_letter_code
_entity_poly.pdbx_strand_id
1 'polypeptide(L)'
;MLFVIMGTAFLGYVLPWGQMSLWGATVITNLLSAIPYLGNELVKWLWGGFSVDNATLTRFFALHFLLPFIIAALTMIHLLFLHQTGSSNPLGLKSNLDKIPFHPYFSIKDLMGVIITMMLFILLNLWEPRILGDPENFIPANPLVTPVHIQPEWYFLFAYAILRSIPNKLGGVAAMVSSILIIVILPWTNLCKFQGLKFYPMNQVLFWFLAAILLLL
;
A
#
# COMPACT_ATOMS: atom_id res chain seq x y z
N MET A 1 2.45 1.14 9.54
CA MET A 1 2.26 -0.17 8.89
C MET A 1 2.01 -0.03 7.39
N LEU A 2 1.01 0.73 6.94
CA LEU A 2 0.69 0.91 5.50
C LEU A 2 1.90 1.27 4.62
N PHE A 3 2.63 2.35 4.93
CA PHE A 3 3.83 2.73 4.17
C PHE A 3 4.91 1.64 4.13
N VAL A 4 5.06 0.85 5.21
CA VAL A 4 6.05 -0.23 5.28
C VAL A 4 5.64 -1.38 4.36
N ILE A 5 4.35 -1.71 4.31
CA ILE A 5 3.81 -2.71 3.37
C ILE A 5 4.00 -2.26 1.93
N MET A 6 3.65 -1.01 1.60
CA MET A 6 3.86 -0.44 0.26
C MET A 6 5.33 -0.46 -0.14
N GLY A 7 6.23 -0.04 0.76
CA GLY A 7 7.67 -0.11 0.52
C GLY A 7 8.17 -1.55 0.33
N THR A 8 7.68 -2.50 1.13
CA THR A 8 8.07 -3.92 1.01
C THR A 8 7.63 -4.51 -0.33
N ALA A 9 6.40 -4.24 -0.76
CA ALA A 9 5.86 -4.69 -2.04
C ALA A 9 6.67 -4.13 -3.22
N PHE A 10 6.90 -2.80 -3.23
CA PHE A 10 7.73 -2.14 -4.23
C PHE A 10 9.14 -2.76 -4.30
N LEU A 11 9.83 -2.91 -3.16
CA LEU A 11 11.17 -3.49 -3.16
C LEU A 11 11.17 -4.93 -3.69
N GLY A 12 10.13 -5.72 -3.38
CA GLY A 12 9.97 -7.08 -3.88
C GLY A 12 9.75 -7.15 -5.39
N TYR A 13 8.97 -6.22 -5.93
CA TYR A 13 8.71 -6.13 -7.37
C TYR A 13 9.96 -5.78 -8.19
N VAL A 14 10.97 -5.15 -7.58
CA VAL A 14 12.24 -4.84 -8.25
C VAL A 14 13.13 -6.09 -8.40
N LEU A 15 12.97 -7.11 -7.54
CA LEU A 15 13.89 -8.25 -7.45
C LEU A 15 13.96 -9.17 -8.69
N PRO A 16 12.86 -9.43 -9.43
CA PRO A 16 12.92 -10.24 -10.65
C PRO A 16 13.76 -9.63 -11.78
N TRP A 17 14.08 -8.33 -11.68
CA TRP A 17 14.92 -7.61 -12.65
C TRP A 17 14.39 -7.65 -14.09
N GLY A 18 13.07 -7.51 -14.24
CA GLY A 18 12.41 -7.30 -15.53
C GLY A 18 12.35 -5.83 -15.95
N GLN A 19 11.73 -5.54 -17.10
CA GLN A 19 11.55 -4.17 -17.58
C GLN A 19 10.78 -3.30 -16.59
N MET A 20 9.62 -3.76 -16.12
CA MET A 20 8.82 -3.01 -15.15
C MET A 20 9.54 -2.87 -13.81
N SER A 21 10.29 -3.88 -13.38
CA SER A 21 11.14 -3.80 -12.18
C SER A 21 12.14 -2.64 -12.26
N LEU A 22 12.92 -2.56 -13.36
CA LEU A 22 13.96 -1.53 -13.52
C LEU A 22 13.37 -0.13 -13.64
N TRP A 23 12.38 0.03 -14.52
CA TRP A 23 11.80 1.34 -14.77
C TRP A 23 10.90 1.81 -13.63
N GLY A 24 10.18 0.90 -12.98
CA GLY A 24 9.47 1.17 -11.73
C GLY A 24 10.42 1.64 -10.64
N ALA A 25 11.56 0.95 -10.45
CA ALA A 25 12.61 1.39 -9.52
C ALA A 25 13.11 2.79 -9.87
N THR A 26 13.39 3.05 -11.15
CA THR A 26 13.88 4.34 -11.64
C THR A 26 12.87 5.46 -11.37
N VAL A 27 11.59 5.26 -11.68
CA VAL A 27 10.55 6.28 -11.49
C VAL A 27 10.29 6.55 -10.01
N ILE A 28 10.05 5.50 -9.20
CA ILE A 28 9.64 5.64 -7.80
C ILE A 28 10.76 6.26 -6.95
N THR A 29 12.00 5.82 -7.14
CA THR A 29 13.13 6.40 -6.39
C THR A 29 13.42 7.84 -6.81
N ASN A 30 13.23 8.18 -8.09
CA ASN A 30 13.34 9.55 -8.58
C ASN A 30 12.30 10.50 -7.99
N LEU A 31 11.21 10.03 -7.37
CA LEU A 31 10.29 10.91 -6.66
C LEU A 31 10.99 11.69 -5.53
N LEU A 32 12.05 11.13 -4.93
CA LEU A 32 12.87 11.83 -3.93
C LEU A 32 13.60 13.06 -4.49
N SER A 33 13.88 13.09 -5.79
CA SER A 33 14.50 14.27 -6.43
C SER A 33 13.58 15.50 -6.44
N ALA A 34 12.30 15.35 -6.10
CA ALA A 34 11.40 16.48 -5.90
C ALA A 34 11.70 17.27 -4.61
N ILE A 35 12.41 16.67 -3.64
CA ILE A 35 12.78 17.37 -2.39
C ILE A 35 13.77 18.50 -2.71
N PRO A 36 13.44 19.77 -2.39
CA PRO A 36 14.31 20.90 -2.66
C PRO A 36 15.68 20.74 -1.97
N TYR A 37 16.73 21.17 -2.66
CA TYR A 37 18.14 21.17 -2.21
C TYR A 37 18.79 19.80 -2.01
N LEU A 38 18.09 18.83 -1.41
CA LEU A 38 18.65 17.52 -1.03
C LEU A 38 18.27 16.37 -1.98
N GLY A 39 17.25 16.55 -2.82
CA GLY A 39 16.63 15.45 -3.56
C GLY A 39 17.59 14.64 -4.43
N ASN A 40 18.47 15.31 -5.19
CA ASN A 40 19.42 14.64 -6.08
C ASN A 40 20.44 13.79 -5.32
N GLU A 41 20.91 14.26 -4.16
CA GLU A 41 21.86 13.52 -3.33
C GLU A 41 21.19 12.33 -2.65
N LEU A 42 19.91 12.46 -2.23
CA LEU A 42 19.13 11.34 -1.71
C LEU A 42 18.91 10.24 -2.75
N VAL A 43 18.65 10.60 -4.01
CA VAL A 43 18.48 9.63 -5.10
C VAL A 43 19.79 8.86 -5.35
N LYS A 44 20.91 9.56 -5.50
CA LYS A 44 22.23 8.92 -5.68
C LYS A 44 22.60 8.05 -4.48
N TRP A 45 22.32 8.53 -3.26
CA TRP A 45 22.53 7.76 -2.04
C TRP A 45 21.68 6.50 -2.01
N LEU A 46 20.43 6.55 -2.49
CA LEU A 46 19.56 5.38 -2.54
C LEU A 46 20.02 4.37 -3.59
N TRP A 47 20.45 4.83 -4.76
CA TRP A 47 20.99 3.98 -5.83
C TRP A 47 22.37 3.42 -5.50
N GLY A 48 23.18 4.14 -4.73
CA GLY A 48 24.61 3.82 -4.59
C GLY A 48 25.39 4.05 -5.88
N GLY A 49 24.94 4.98 -6.72
CA GLY A 49 25.47 5.25 -8.06
C GLY A 49 24.72 6.35 -8.78
N PHE A 50 24.95 6.48 -10.09
CA PHE A 50 24.31 7.49 -10.94
C PHE A 50 22.99 7.04 -11.58
N SER A 51 22.70 5.74 -11.53
CA SER A 51 21.49 5.11 -12.07
C SER A 51 21.13 3.90 -11.22
N VAL A 52 19.95 3.34 -11.46
CA VAL A 52 19.57 2.03 -10.89
C VAL A 52 20.46 0.95 -11.52
N ASP A 53 21.21 0.23 -10.69
CA ASP A 53 22.15 -0.82 -11.09
C ASP A 53 22.27 -1.88 -9.98
N ASN A 54 23.24 -2.79 -10.08
CA ASN A 54 23.47 -3.91 -9.17
C ASN A 54 23.60 -3.48 -7.69
N ALA A 55 24.22 -2.32 -7.42
CA ALA A 55 24.30 -1.77 -6.07
C ALA A 55 22.91 -1.49 -5.48
N THR A 56 22.00 -0.93 -6.28
CA THR A 56 20.60 -0.71 -5.90
C THR A 56 19.90 -2.03 -5.61
N LEU A 57 20.01 -3.01 -6.52
CA LEU A 57 19.33 -4.30 -6.41
C LEU A 57 19.73 -5.07 -5.14
N THR A 58 21.03 -5.11 -4.85
CA THR A 58 21.56 -5.81 -3.67
C THR A 58 21.03 -5.20 -2.36
N ARG A 59 20.92 -3.86 -2.30
CA ARG A 59 20.36 -3.15 -1.15
C ARG A 59 18.85 -3.35 -1.05
N PHE A 60 18.15 -3.34 -2.18
CA PHE A 60 16.72 -3.55 -2.22
C PHE A 60 16.35 -4.96 -1.77
N PHE A 61 17.15 -5.96 -2.11
CA PHE A 61 17.02 -7.32 -1.58
C PHE A 61 17.15 -7.35 -0.05
N ALA A 62 18.22 -6.76 0.50
CA ALA A 62 18.43 -6.73 1.95
C ALA A 62 17.28 -6.01 2.69
N LEU A 63 16.78 -4.90 2.14
CA LEU A 63 15.65 -4.17 2.70
C LEU A 63 14.34 -4.95 2.56
N HIS A 64 14.06 -5.54 1.40
CA HIS A 64 12.87 -6.37 1.18
C HIS A 64 12.83 -7.56 2.15
N PHE A 65 13.99 -8.14 2.48
CA PHE A 65 14.09 -9.19 3.48
C PHE A 65 13.83 -8.66 4.91
N LEU A 66 14.36 -7.49 5.26
CA LEU A 66 14.25 -6.92 6.61
C LEU A 66 12.82 -6.41 6.94
N LEU A 67 12.18 -5.71 6.00
CA LEU A 67 10.92 -5.01 6.26
C LEU A 67 9.77 -5.92 6.74
N PRO A 68 9.58 -7.17 6.25
CA PRO A 68 8.59 -8.10 6.80
C PRO A 68 8.73 -8.35 8.30
N PHE A 69 9.95 -8.42 8.84
CA PHE A 69 10.17 -8.57 10.29
C PHE A 69 9.78 -7.30 11.05
N ILE A 70 10.04 -6.13 10.47
CA ILE A 70 9.58 -4.85 11.02
C ILE A 70 8.04 -4.79 11.00
N ILE A 71 7.39 -5.26 9.93
CA ILE A 71 5.93 -5.35 9.85
C ILE A 71 5.40 -6.26 10.95
N ALA A 72 6.01 -7.42 11.18
CA ALA A 72 5.61 -8.31 12.28
C ALA A 72 5.69 -7.63 13.66
N ALA A 73 6.78 -6.90 13.94
CA ALA A 73 6.92 -6.12 15.17
C ALA A 73 5.86 -5.01 15.28
N LEU A 74 5.60 -4.28 14.20
CA LEU A 74 4.55 -3.26 14.15
C LEU A 74 3.14 -3.86 14.35
N THR A 75 2.89 -5.07 13.85
CA THR A 75 1.63 -5.80 14.09
C THR A 75 1.46 -6.13 15.57
N MET A 76 2.53 -6.54 16.27
CA MET A 76 2.45 -6.76 17.73
C MET A 76 2.13 -5.49 18.50
N ILE A 77 2.75 -4.36 18.12
CA ILE A 77 2.43 -3.05 18.71
C ILE A 77 0.98 -2.65 18.41
N HIS A 78 0.52 -2.87 17.17
CA HIS A 78 -0.85 -2.61 16.76
C HIS A 78 -1.87 -3.42 17.60
N LEU A 79 -1.62 -4.73 17.77
CA LEU A 79 -2.46 -5.61 18.59
C LEU A 79 -2.43 -5.23 20.07
N LEU A 80 -1.28 -4.79 20.59
CA LEU A 80 -1.17 -4.30 21.97
C LEU A 80 -2.10 -3.11 22.21
N PHE A 81 -2.07 -2.09 21.35
CA PHE A 81 -2.97 -0.95 21.46
C PHE A 81 -4.44 -1.33 21.26
N LEU A 82 -4.73 -2.24 20.32
CA LEU A 82 -6.08 -2.76 20.13
C LEU A 82 -6.60 -3.47 21.39
N HIS A 83 -5.76 -4.24 22.08
CA HIS A 83 -6.13 -4.96 23.30
C HIS A 83 -6.36 -4.02 24.50
N GLN A 84 -5.75 -2.84 24.53
CA GLN A 84 -5.99 -1.86 25.59
C GLN A 84 -7.40 -1.27 25.51
N THR A 85 -7.92 -1.02 24.31
CA THR A 85 -9.26 -0.42 24.12
C THR A 85 -10.35 -1.45 23.81
N GLY A 86 -9.97 -2.61 23.29
CA GLY A 86 -10.87 -3.58 22.69
C GLY A 86 -11.36 -3.16 21.29
N SER A 87 -11.98 -4.11 20.58
CA SER A 87 -12.59 -3.86 19.26
C SER A 87 -13.86 -3.03 19.37
N SER A 88 -14.08 -2.12 18.41
CA SER A 88 -15.37 -1.47 18.20
C SER A 88 -16.41 -2.42 17.61
N ASN A 89 -17.67 -1.99 17.54
CA ASN A 89 -18.77 -2.73 16.91
C ASN A 89 -19.55 -1.86 15.92
N PRO A 90 -20.39 -2.44 15.05
CA PRO A 90 -21.13 -1.69 14.01
C PRO A 90 -22.07 -0.60 14.51
N LEU A 91 -22.43 -0.58 15.81
CA LEU A 91 -23.25 0.47 16.40
C LEU A 91 -22.41 1.63 16.97
N GLY A 92 -21.09 1.47 17.10
CA GLY A 92 -20.22 2.47 17.70
C GLY A 92 -20.46 2.71 19.19
N LEU A 93 -21.15 1.79 19.87
CA LEU A 93 -21.45 1.88 21.30
C LEU A 93 -20.46 1.06 22.12
N LYS A 94 -20.38 1.28 23.44
CA LYS A 94 -19.57 0.43 24.32
C LYS A 94 -20.19 -0.97 24.40
N SER A 95 -19.44 -2.00 24.04
CA SER A 95 -19.89 -3.40 24.06
C SER A 95 -19.67 -4.11 25.40
N ASN A 96 -19.29 -3.41 26.47
CA ASN A 96 -18.87 -4.03 27.74
C ASN A 96 -19.91 -4.95 28.39
N LEU A 97 -21.20 -4.71 28.13
CA LEU A 97 -22.30 -5.50 28.69
C LEU A 97 -22.64 -6.74 27.84
N ASP A 98 -22.08 -6.85 26.63
CA ASP A 98 -22.41 -7.87 25.64
C ASP A 98 -21.15 -8.43 24.99
N LYS A 99 -20.19 -8.82 25.83
CA LYS A 99 -18.94 -9.47 25.39
C LYS A 99 -19.11 -10.98 25.39
N ILE A 100 -18.67 -11.60 24.31
CA ILE A 100 -18.48 -13.05 24.21
C ILE A 100 -16.97 -13.35 24.16
N PRO A 101 -16.51 -14.53 24.63
CA PRO A 101 -15.11 -14.91 24.52
C PRO A 101 -14.69 -15.02 23.05
N PHE A 102 -13.43 -14.73 22.76
CA PHE A 102 -12.89 -14.83 21.39
C PHE A 102 -12.98 -16.26 20.85
N HIS A 103 -12.57 -17.24 21.66
CA HIS A 103 -12.74 -18.66 21.37
C HIS A 103 -13.99 -19.20 22.06
N PRO A 104 -14.84 -20.01 21.40
CA PRO A 104 -14.69 -20.52 20.02
C PRO A 104 -15.26 -19.60 18.93
N TYR A 105 -16.05 -18.60 19.31
CA TYR A 105 -16.93 -17.87 18.39
C TYR A 105 -16.19 -17.18 17.24
N PHE A 106 -15.25 -16.29 17.56
CA PHE A 106 -14.46 -15.59 16.54
C PHE A 106 -13.39 -16.49 15.93
N SER A 107 -12.85 -17.47 16.67
CA SER A 107 -11.90 -18.45 16.10
C SER A 107 -12.51 -19.25 14.94
N ILE A 108 -13.74 -19.75 15.08
CA ILE A 108 -14.43 -20.49 14.01
C ILE A 108 -14.79 -19.56 12.85
N LYS A 109 -15.26 -18.35 13.15
CA LYS A 109 -15.58 -17.34 12.13
C LYS A 109 -14.34 -16.95 11.31
N ASP A 110 -13.21 -16.72 11.97
CA ASP A 110 -11.95 -16.35 11.31
C ASP A 110 -11.42 -17.51 10.49
N LEU A 111 -11.51 -18.75 11.00
CA LEU A 111 -11.13 -19.95 10.24
C LEU A 111 -11.95 -20.08 8.95
N MET A 112 -13.27 -19.85 9.00
CA MET A 112 -14.12 -19.81 7.81
C MET A 112 -13.64 -18.74 6.82
N GLY A 113 -13.34 -17.52 7.30
CA GLY A 113 -12.81 -16.45 6.46
C GLY A 113 -11.47 -16.80 5.81
N VAL A 114 -10.56 -17.43 6.55
CA VAL A 114 -9.27 -17.92 6.03
C VAL A 114 -9.48 -18.98 4.95
N ILE A 115 -10.38 -19.95 5.18
CA ILE A 115 -10.67 -21.00 4.18
C ILE A 115 -11.19 -20.38 2.88
N ILE A 116 -12.14 -19.45 2.94
CA ILE A 116 -12.67 -18.77 1.76
C ILE A 116 -11.58 -17.97 1.04
N THR A 117 -10.78 -17.20 1.78
CA THR A 117 -9.70 -16.38 1.20
C THR A 117 -8.62 -17.26 0.55
N MET A 118 -8.22 -18.36 1.21
CA MET A 118 -7.24 -19.30 0.67
C MET A 118 -7.78 -20.04 -0.55
N MET A 119 -9.07 -20.39 -0.57
CA MET A 119 -9.70 -20.98 -1.75
C MET A 119 -9.63 -20.02 -2.95
N LEU A 120 -10.01 -18.75 -2.78
CA LEU A 120 -9.92 -17.75 -3.85
C LEU A 120 -8.47 -17.53 -4.31
N PHE A 121 -7.52 -17.47 -3.37
CA PHE A 121 -6.10 -17.35 -3.68
C PHE A 121 -5.57 -18.55 -4.47
N ILE A 122 -5.93 -19.77 -4.09
CA ILE A 122 -5.53 -20.99 -4.81
C ILE A 122 -6.15 -21.01 -6.21
N LEU A 123 -7.43 -20.66 -6.35
CA LEU A 123 -8.09 -20.57 -7.65
C LEU A 123 -7.38 -19.57 -8.57
N LEU A 124 -7.03 -18.39 -8.05
CA LEU A 124 -6.26 -17.39 -8.81
C LEU A 124 -4.92 -17.97 -9.30
N ASN A 125 -4.15 -18.62 -8.43
CA ASN A 125 -2.83 -19.16 -8.78
C ASN A 125 -2.90 -20.36 -9.73
N LEU A 126 -3.94 -21.20 -9.64
CA LEU A 126 -4.07 -22.42 -10.46
C LEU A 126 -4.75 -22.17 -11.80
N TRP A 127 -5.71 -21.24 -11.88
CA TRP A 127 -6.43 -20.95 -13.12
C TRP A 127 -5.76 -19.84 -13.92
N GLU A 128 -5.48 -18.68 -13.30
CA GLU A 128 -4.98 -17.50 -14.00
C GLU A 128 -3.89 -16.77 -13.19
N PRO A 129 -2.71 -17.40 -12.95
CA PRO A 129 -1.67 -16.85 -12.07
C PRO A 129 -1.09 -15.51 -12.55
N ARG A 130 -1.33 -15.15 -13.81
CA ARG A 130 -0.75 -13.97 -14.47
C ARG A 130 -1.74 -12.82 -14.64
N ILE A 131 -3.02 -12.98 -14.28
CA ILE A 131 -4.05 -11.96 -14.52
C ILE A 131 -3.79 -10.64 -13.80
N LEU A 132 -3.10 -10.67 -12.65
CA LEU A 132 -2.74 -9.48 -11.87
C LEU A 132 -1.33 -8.95 -12.16
N GLY A 133 -0.59 -9.59 -13.06
CA GLY A 133 0.81 -9.24 -13.39
C GLY A 133 0.94 -8.50 -14.71
N ASP A 134 2.08 -7.83 -14.90
CA ASP A 134 2.40 -7.16 -16.15
C ASP A 134 3.28 -8.08 -17.05
N PRO A 135 2.86 -8.38 -18.30
CA PRO A 135 3.63 -9.21 -19.23
C PRO A 135 5.04 -8.69 -19.50
N GLU A 136 5.25 -7.37 -19.48
CA GLU A 136 6.55 -6.78 -19.80
C GLU A 136 7.60 -7.08 -18.72
N ASN A 137 7.19 -7.44 -17.50
CA ASN A 137 8.13 -7.84 -16.45
C ASN A 137 8.75 -9.25 -16.67
N PHE A 138 8.31 -9.99 -17.70
CA PHE A 138 8.99 -11.21 -18.16
C PHE A 138 10.14 -10.91 -19.14
N ILE A 139 10.25 -9.67 -19.62
CA ILE A 139 11.36 -9.23 -20.46
C ILE A 139 12.49 -8.78 -19.52
N PRO A 140 13.74 -9.28 -19.68
CA PRO A 140 14.87 -8.82 -18.89
C PRO A 140 15.05 -7.30 -18.97
N ALA A 141 15.44 -6.68 -17.86
CA ALA A 141 15.66 -5.24 -17.77
C ALA A 141 16.64 -4.72 -18.83
N ASN A 142 16.23 -3.68 -19.58
CA ASN A 142 17.11 -2.96 -20.49
C ASN A 142 17.12 -1.46 -20.11
N PRO A 143 18.24 -0.91 -19.60
CA PRO A 143 18.31 0.49 -19.17
C PRO A 143 18.25 1.50 -20.32
N LEU A 144 18.37 1.05 -21.57
CA LEU A 144 18.34 1.91 -22.75
C LEU A 144 16.96 2.00 -23.41
N VAL A 145 16.02 1.13 -23.03
CA VAL A 145 14.70 1.04 -23.68
C VAL A 145 13.62 1.05 -22.62
N THR A 146 12.92 2.18 -22.51
CA THR A 146 11.68 2.28 -21.75
C THR A 146 10.56 1.56 -22.51
N PRO A 147 9.75 0.72 -21.85
CA PRO A 147 8.59 0.17 -22.49
C PRO A 147 7.56 1.24 -22.85
N VAL A 148 6.71 0.92 -23.83
CA VAL A 148 5.75 1.88 -24.40
C VAL A 148 4.67 2.26 -23.39
N HIS A 149 4.25 1.30 -22.56
CA HIS A 149 3.19 1.50 -21.57
C HIS A 149 3.68 1.18 -20.15
N ILE A 150 4.52 2.06 -19.59
CA ILE A 150 4.93 1.94 -18.19
C ILE A 150 3.81 2.32 -17.23
N GLN A 151 3.49 1.41 -16.33
CA GLN A 151 2.53 1.58 -15.26
C GLN A 151 2.97 0.81 -14.02
N PRO A 152 2.56 1.24 -12.81
CA PRO A 152 2.81 0.46 -11.62
C PRO A 152 1.80 -0.69 -11.50
N GLU A 153 2.02 -1.54 -10.51
CA GLU A 153 1.10 -2.61 -10.16
C GLU A 153 -0.27 -2.06 -9.73
N TRP A 154 -1.31 -2.87 -9.91
CA TRP A 154 -2.71 -2.44 -9.75
C TRP A 154 -3.02 -1.78 -8.41
N TYR A 155 -2.38 -2.20 -7.31
CA TYR A 155 -2.56 -1.63 -5.97
C TYR A 155 -1.90 -0.26 -5.76
N PHE A 156 -1.13 0.23 -6.74
CA PHE A 156 -0.54 1.58 -6.74
C PHE A 156 -1.19 2.52 -7.77
N LEU A 157 -2.12 2.05 -8.60
CA LEU A 157 -2.72 2.85 -9.68
C LEU A 157 -3.38 4.13 -9.17
N PHE A 158 -4.16 4.06 -8.08
CA PHE A 158 -4.82 5.26 -7.56
C PHE A 158 -3.84 6.40 -7.20
N ALA A 159 -2.70 6.04 -6.60
CA ALA A 159 -1.68 6.99 -6.21
C ALA A 159 -0.94 7.54 -7.45
N TYR A 160 -0.68 6.68 -8.42
CA TYR A 160 -0.09 7.04 -9.71
C TYR A 160 -0.99 7.97 -10.54
N ALA A 161 -2.30 7.73 -10.55
CA ALA A 161 -3.28 8.60 -11.21
C ALA A 161 -3.28 10.01 -10.59
N ILE A 162 -3.25 10.10 -9.25
CA ILE A 162 -3.12 11.37 -8.52
C ILE A 162 -1.80 12.08 -8.86
N LEU A 163 -0.67 11.36 -8.85
CA LEU A 163 0.65 11.90 -9.21
C LEU A 163 0.63 12.52 -10.62
N ARG A 164 0.04 11.84 -11.60
CA ARG A 164 0.00 12.28 -13.00
C ARG A 164 -1.05 13.34 -13.31
N SER A 165 -2.06 13.50 -12.46
CA SER A 165 -3.09 14.51 -12.63
C SER A 165 -2.59 15.94 -12.39
N ILE A 166 -1.43 16.10 -11.74
CA ILE A 166 -0.84 17.40 -11.44
C ILE A 166 0.34 17.66 -12.39
N PRO A 167 0.26 18.67 -13.29
CA PRO A 167 1.33 18.98 -14.25
C PRO A 167 2.50 19.75 -13.59
N ASN A 168 2.95 19.29 -12.42
CA ASN A 168 4.09 19.82 -11.69
C ASN A 168 4.76 18.69 -10.91
N LYS A 169 6.08 18.51 -11.05
CA LYS A 169 6.81 17.42 -10.39
C LYS A 169 6.68 17.45 -8.87
N LEU A 170 6.92 18.59 -8.24
CA LEU A 170 6.82 18.73 -6.78
C LEU A 170 5.37 18.58 -6.31
N GLY A 171 4.43 19.25 -6.98
CA GLY A 171 3.00 19.21 -6.67
C GLY A 171 2.43 17.80 -6.78
N GLY A 172 2.77 17.06 -7.83
CA GLY A 172 2.35 15.68 -8.02
C GLY A 172 2.89 14.75 -6.93
N VAL A 173 4.19 14.84 -6.62
CA VAL A 173 4.79 14.03 -5.54
C VAL A 173 4.14 14.36 -4.19
N ALA A 174 3.95 15.64 -3.90
CA ALA A 174 3.30 16.08 -2.67
C ALA A 174 1.85 15.57 -2.57
N ALA A 175 1.08 15.66 -3.65
CA ALA A 175 -0.30 15.19 -3.69
C ALA A 175 -0.41 13.68 -3.51
N MET A 176 0.45 12.90 -4.20
CA MET A 176 0.50 11.45 -4.07
C MET A 176 0.82 11.01 -2.64
N VAL A 177 1.80 11.62 -1.98
CA VAL A 177 2.13 11.30 -0.59
C VAL A 177 1.00 11.74 0.36
N SER A 178 0.41 12.92 0.10
CA SER A 178 -0.70 13.44 0.89
C SER A 178 -1.96 12.60 0.81
N SER A 179 -2.24 11.94 -0.33
CA SER A 179 -3.43 11.10 -0.50
C SER A 179 -3.41 9.88 0.41
N ILE A 180 -2.23 9.43 0.81
CA ILE A 180 -2.04 8.35 1.79
C ILE A 180 -2.02 8.93 3.21
N LEU A 181 -1.29 10.04 3.43
CA LEU A 181 -1.17 10.67 4.75
C LEU A 181 -2.47 11.28 5.27
N ILE A 182 -3.42 11.62 4.40
CA ILE A 182 -4.70 12.20 4.80
C ILE A 182 -5.49 11.29 5.76
N ILE A 183 -5.24 9.98 5.76
CA ILE A 183 -5.85 9.04 6.70
C ILE A 183 -5.46 9.38 8.15
N VAL A 184 -4.25 9.90 8.37
CA VAL A 184 -3.74 10.25 9.70
C VAL A 184 -4.57 11.37 10.32
N ILE A 185 -5.10 12.31 9.53
CA ILE A 185 -5.85 13.45 10.09
C ILE A 185 -7.30 13.11 10.48
N LEU A 186 -7.82 11.95 10.05
CA LEU A 186 -9.22 11.56 10.23
C LEU A 186 -9.71 11.58 11.70
N PRO A 187 -8.93 11.16 12.71
CA PRO A 187 -9.37 11.22 14.10
C PRO A 187 -9.65 12.65 14.60
N TRP A 188 -8.97 13.67 14.05
CA TRP A 188 -9.15 15.07 14.45
C TRP A 188 -10.21 15.79 13.63
N THR A 189 -10.44 15.36 12.39
CA THR A 189 -11.44 15.99 11.50
C THR A 189 -12.84 15.40 11.65
N ASN A 190 -12.98 14.24 12.31
CA ASN A 190 -14.29 13.64 12.54
C ASN A 190 -15.06 14.38 13.65
N LEU A 191 -16.01 15.22 13.25
CA LEU A 191 -16.89 15.99 14.15
C LEU A 191 -18.21 15.27 14.48
N CYS A 192 -18.40 14.04 13.99
CA CYS A 192 -19.61 13.26 14.26
C CYS A 192 -19.74 12.93 15.76
N LYS A 193 -20.96 13.09 16.29
CA LYS A 193 -21.29 12.77 17.69
C LYS A 193 -21.35 11.26 17.95
N PHE A 194 -21.81 10.47 16.97
CA PHE A 194 -21.81 9.01 17.05
C PHE A 194 -20.57 8.43 16.38
N GLN A 195 -20.04 7.35 16.96
CA GLN A 195 -18.92 6.63 16.38
C GLN A 195 -19.40 5.80 15.17
N GLY A 196 -18.78 6.02 14.01
CA GLY A 196 -19.12 5.34 12.75
C GLY A 196 -20.20 6.04 11.92
N LEU A 197 -20.41 5.55 10.69
CA LEU A 197 -21.28 6.19 9.70
C LEU A 197 -22.71 5.65 9.67
N LYS A 198 -23.03 4.58 10.42
CA LYS A 198 -24.32 3.87 10.37
C LYS A 198 -25.53 4.79 10.60
N PHE A 199 -25.38 5.81 11.44
CA PHE A 199 -26.45 6.77 11.78
C PHE A 199 -26.33 8.12 11.05
N TYR A 200 -25.46 8.21 10.04
CA TYR A 200 -25.27 9.41 9.22
C TYR A 200 -25.52 9.11 7.74
N PRO A 201 -26.79 9.14 7.26
CA PRO A 201 -27.13 8.78 5.89
C PRO A 201 -26.34 9.57 4.83
N MET A 202 -26.19 10.88 5.02
CA MET A 202 -25.41 11.71 4.10
C MET A 202 -23.93 11.28 4.05
N ASN A 203 -23.33 10.98 5.20
CA ASN A 203 -21.93 10.55 5.24
C ASN A 203 -21.74 9.15 4.64
N GLN A 204 -22.75 8.27 4.69
CA GLN A 204 -22.70 6.99 3.97
C GLN A 204 -22.63 7.20 2.47
N VAL A 205 -23.45 8.12 1.92
CA VAL A 205 -23.40 8.46 0.49
C VAL A 205 -22.01 9.02 0.13
N LEU A 206 -21.47 9.92 0.94
CA LEU A 206 -20.12 10.47 0.72
C LEU A 206 -19.01 9.41 0.82
N PHE A 207 -19.13 8.45 1.74
CA PHE A 207 -18.19 7.34 1.86
C PHE A 207 -18.22 6.44 0.62
N TRP A 208 -19.40 6.11 0.11
CA TRP A 208 -19.53 5.32 -1.12
C TRP A 208 -19.06 6.10 -2.36
N PHE A 209 -19.26 7.42 -2.38
CA PHE A 209 -18.69 8.28 -3.41
C PHE A 209 -17.16 8.27 -3.38
N LEU A 210 -16.54 8.33 -2.19
CA LEU A 210 -15.09 8.18 -2.03
C LEU A 210 -14.62 6.80 -2.53
N ALA A 211 -15.31 5.72 -2.18
CA ALA A 211 -14.96 4.38 -2.64
C ALA A 211 -15.04 4.27 -4.18
N ALA A 212 -16.07 4.86 -4.80
CA ALA A 212 -16.20 4.92 -6.25
C ALA A 212 -15.06 5.73 -6.89
N ILE A 213 -14.68 6.88 -6.30
CA ILE A 213 -13.53 7.67 -6.78
C ILE A 213 -12.24 6.84 -6.71
N LEU A 214 -11.99 6.14 -5.61
CA LEU A 214 -10.80 5.30 -5.46
C LEU A 214 -10.76 4.13 -6.44
N LEU A 215 -11.90 3.62 -6.89
CA LEU A 215 -11.97 2.59 -7.94
C LEU A 215 -11.77 3.17 -9.35
N LEU A 216 -12.09 4.44 -9.56
CA LEU A 216 -11.89 5.13 -10.84
C LEU A 216 -10.44 5.63 -11.02
N LEU A 217 -9.71 5.81 -9.91
CA LEU A 217 -8.29 6.20 -9.88
C LEU A 217 -7.38 4.98 -10.02
#